data_AF-A0A952YP61-F1
#
_entry.id   AF-A0A952YP61-F1
#
_cell.length_a   1.000
_cell.length_b   1.000
_cell.length_c   1.000
_cell.angle_alpha   90.00
_cell.angle_beta   90.00
_cell.angle_gamma   90.00
#
_symmetry.space_group_name_H-M   'P 1'
#
loop_
_entity.id
_entity.type
_entity.pdbx_description
1 polymer ?
#
loop_
_entity_poly.entity_id
_entity_poly.type
_entity_poly.pdbx_seq_one_letter_code
_entity_poly.pdbx_strand_id
1 'polypeptide(L)'
;MGLFDQLFGKHGHHHGRHHERDGHRVDVRHEGISSGNICPGCRTSTAAADRFCRQCGQSLLPAPCKQCGIALAPGARFCVSCGSPST
;
A
#
# COMPACT_ATOMS: atom_id res chain seq x y z
N MET A 1 -10.24 1.95 68.77
CA MET A 1 -8.99 1.41 68.20
C MET A 1 -8.74 0.08 68.86
N GLY A 2 -9.09 -1.01 68.17
CA GLY A 2 -9.01 -2.38 68.66
C GLY A 2 -8.48 -3.26 67.53
N LEU A 3 -7.16 -3.44 67.59
CA LEU A 3 -6.22 -4.05 66.63
C LEU A 3 -6.35 -5.59 66.49
N PHE A 4 -7.46 -6.22 66.86
CA PHE A 4 -7.44 -7.68 67.13
C PHE A 4 -8.66 -8.49 66.67
N ASP A 5 -9.08 -8.39 65.39
CA ASP A 5 -9.77 -9.54 64.77
C ASP A 5 -9.72 -9.55 63.22
N GLN A 6 -8.53 -9.33 62.64
CA GLN A 6 -8.28 -9.56 61.20
C GLN A 6 -7.81 -11.00 60.91
N LEU A 7 -8.18 -11.99 61.76
CA LEU A 7 -7.58 -13.33 61.74
C LEU A 7 -8.52 -14.53 61.48
N PHE A 8 -9.84 -14.37 61.35
CA PHE A 8 -10.77 -15.51 61.17
C PHE A 8 -11.70 -15.45 59.95
N GLY A 9 -11.25 -14.85 58.84
CA GLY A 9 -12.03 -14.78 57.59
C GLY A 9 -11.30 -15.39 56.40
N LYS A 10 -11.23 -16.72 56.32
CA LYS A 10 -10.61 -17.48 55.22
C LYS A 10 -11.33 -17.20 53.88
N HIS A 11 -10.82 -16.22 53.13
CA HIS A 11 -11.25 -15.91 51.77
C HIS A 11 -10.80 -17.00 50.78
N GLY A 12 -11.71 -17.94 50.46
CA GLY A 12 -11.54 -18.91 49.39
C GLY A 12 -11.31 -18.22 48.04
N HIS A 13 -10.19 -18.52 47.38
CA HIS A 13 -9.83 -17.98 46.08
C HIS A 13 -9.81 -19.08 45.03
N HIS A 14 -10.63 -18.84 44.00
CA HIS A 14 -11.02 -19.77 42.96
C HIS A 14 -9.88 -20.14 42.01
N HIS A 15 -9.77 -21.43 41.71
CA HIS A 15 -8.99 -21.97 40.59
C HIS A 15 -9.64 -21.59 39.26
N GLY A 16 -8.90 -20.96 38.35
CA GLY A 16 -9.24 -20.93 36.93
C GLY A 16 -9.02 -19.61 36.21
N ARG A 17 -7.92 -19.50 35.45
CA ARG A 17 -7.90 -18.83 34.14
C ARG A 17 -6.66 -19.23 33.35
N HIS A 18 -6.78 -20.31 32.59
CA HIS A 18 -6.00 -20.51 31.38
C HIS A 18 -6.48 -19.48 30.35
N HIS A 19 -5.63 -18.53 29.94
CA HIS A 19 -5.73 -17.92 28.62
C HIS A 19 -4.34 -17.73 28.04
N GLU A 20 -4.10 -18.59 27.04
CA GLU A 20 -3.14 -18.56 25.96
C GLU A 20 -2.79 -17.14 25.48
N ARG A 21 -1.49 -16.85 25.35
CA ARG A 21 -1.03 -15.69 24.60
C ARG A 21 0.09 -16.09 23.66
N ASP A 22 -0.27 -16.93 22.70
CA ASP A 22 0.34 -16.88 21.38
C ASP A 22 -0.04 -15.56 20.71
N GLY A 23 0.97 -14.84 20.24
CA GLY A 23 0.79 -13.55 19.64
C GLY A 23 2.12 -12.97 19.20
N HIS A 24 2.76 -13.64 18.24
CA HIS A 24 3.88 -13.12 17.46
C HIS A 24 3.39 -11.86 16.73
N ARG A 25 3.57 -10.70 17.35
CA ARG A 25 3.33 -9.41 16.72
C ARG A 25 4.44 -9.17 15.72
N VAL A 26 4.22 -9.61 14.49
CA VAL A 26 4.99 -9.13 13.35
C VAL A 26 4.49 -7.71 13.06
N ASP A 27 5.25 -6.70 13.47
CA ASP A 27 5.10 -5.34 12.96
C ASP A 27 5.57 -5.30 11.51
N VAL A 28 4.73 -5.78 10.59
CA VAL A 28 4.90 -5.40 9.19
C VAL A 28 4.47 -3.95 9.08
N ARG A 29 5.40 -3.03 9.34
CA ARG A 29 5.35 -1.68 8.78
C ARG A 29 5.36 -1.85 7.26
N HIS A 30 4.18 -2.00 6.67
CA HIS A 30 3.99 -1.79 5.24
C HIS A 30 4.21 -0.30 4.95
N GLU A 31 5.49 0.08 4.98
CA GLU A 31 6.01 1.22 4.26
C GLU A 31 5.65 1.05 2.78
N GLY A 32 4.85 1.96 2.26
CA GLY A 32 4.71 2.14 0.82
C GLY A 32 3.66 1.26 0.15
N ILE A 33 2.42 1.72 0.19
CA ILE A 33 1.57 1.59 -1.00
C ILE A 33 1.16 3.01 -1.39
N SER A 34 2.17 3.79 -1.75
CA SER A 34 1.96 4.87 -2.71
C SER A 34 1.36 4.20 -3.93
N SER A 35 0.08 4.47 -4.23
CA SER A 35 -0.63 4.07 -5.44
C SER A 35 0.00 4.74 -6.68
N GLY A 36 1.29 4.51 -6.85
CA GLY A 36 2.12 5.07 -7.89
C GLY A 36 2.13 4.12 -9.07
N ASN A 37 1.84 4.66 -10.24
CA ASN A 37 2.03 3.93 -11.47
C ASN A 37 3.52 3.64 -11.65
N ILE A 38 3.86 2.39 -11.93
CA ILE A 38 5.23 2.01 -12.28
C ILE A 38 5.49 2.51 -13.70
N CYS A 39 6.54 3.32 -13.87
CA CYS A 39 6.92 3.79 -15.19
C CYS A 39 7.37 2.60 -16.06
N PRO A 40 6.81 2.40 -17.27
CA PRO A 40 7.21 1.30 -18.15
C PRO A 40 8.62 1.49 -18.74
N GLY A 41 9.14 2.71 -18.75
CA GLY A 41 10.47 3.03 -19.29
C GLY A 41 11.62 2.72 -18.34
N CYS A 42 11.49 3.11 -17.06
CA CYS A 42 12.57 2.97 -16.06
C CYS A 42 12.19 2.16 -14.82
N ARG A 43 10.95 1.66 -14.73
CA ARG A 43 10.40 0.88 -13.61
C ARG A 43 10.48 1.59 -12.25
N THR A 44 10.55 2.92 -12.26
CA THR A 44 10.43 3.76 -11.07
C THR A 44 8.96 3.95 -10.67
N SER A 45 8.71 3.96 -9.37
CA SER A 45 7.44 4.37 -8.76
C SER A 45 7.18 5.85 -9.04
N THR A 46 6.16 6.14 -9.83
CA THR A 46 5.77 7.52 -10.19
C THR A 46 4.37 7.81 -9.66
N ALA A 47 4.04 9.04 -9.27
CA ALA A 47 2.70 9.35 -8.79
C ALA A 47 1.66 9.14 -9.90
N ALA A 48 0.46 8.63 -9.58
CA ALA A 48 -0.61 8.44 -10.57
C ALA A 48 -1.07 9.75 -11.24
N ALA A 49 -0.78 10.91 -10.63
CA ALA A 49 -1.08 12.23 -11.17
C ALA A 49 0.02 12.80 -12.10
N ASP A 50 1.21 12.19 -12.13
CA ASP A 50 2.31 12.69 -12.95
C ASP A 50 2.06 12.42 -14.44
N ARG A 51 2.22 13.46 -15.26
CA ARG A 51 2.05 13.37 -16.71
C ARG A 51 3.25 12.76 -17.43
N PHE A 52 4.40 12.89 -16.80
CA PHE A 52 5.68 12.39 -17.27
C PHE A 52 6.44 11.79 -16.10
N CYS A 53 7.21 10.73 -16.35
CA CYS A 53 8.08 10.16 -15.35
C CYS A 53 9.18 11.16 -14.99
N ARG A 54 9.27 11.53 -13.70
CA ARG A 54 10.27 12.47 -13.19
C ARG A 54 11.71 11.89 -13.18
N GLN A 55 11.86 10.59 -13.43
CA GLN A 55 13.18 9.93 -13.51
C GLN A 55 13.67 9.76 -14.95
N CYS A 56 12.80 9.38 -15.90
CA CYS A 56 13.22 9.10 -17.27
C CYS A 56 12.54 9.96 -18.36
N GLY A 57 11.59 10.83 -17.99
CA GLY A 57 10.87 11.71 -18.92
C GLY A 57 9.73 11.06 -19.71
N GLN A 58 9.45 9.77 -19.52
CA GLN A 58 8.43 9.05 -20.30
C GLN A 58 7.01 9.54 -20.00
N SER A 59 6.18 9.76 -21.02
CA SER A 59 4.78 10.16 -20.86
C SER A 59 3.94 9.04 -20.23
N LEU A 60 3.20 9.39 -19.17
CA LEU A 60 2.31 8.50 -18.43
C LEU A 60 0.82 8.82 -18.65
N LEU A 61 0.52 9.91 -19.38
CA LEU A 61 -0.86 10.26 -19.76
C LEU A 61 -1.28 9.54 -21.05
N PRO A 62 -2.56 9.12 -21.16
CA PRO A 62 -3.14 8.75 -22.44
C PRO A 62 -3.23 9.99 -23.34
N ALA A 63 -2.46 9.99 -24.43
CA ALA A 63 -2.46 11.06 -25.42
C ALA A 63 -3.20 10.62 -26.70
N PRO A 64 -3.92 11.50 -27.41
CA PRO A 64 -4.50 11.15 -28.70
C PRO A 64 -3.41 10.93 -29.75
N CYS A 65 -3.61 9.97 -30.62
CA CYS A 65 -2.72 9.68 -31.74
C CYS A 65 -2.66 10.90 -32.67
N LYS A 66 -1.45 11.35 -33.02
CA LYS A 66 -1.26 12.45 -33.98
C LYS A 66 -1.71 12.12 -35.41
N GLN A 67 -1.91 10.84 -35.73
CA GLN A 67 -2.30 10.40 -37.06
C GLN A 67 -3.79 10.09 -37.16
N CYS A 68 -4.35 9.32 -36.22
CA CYS A 68 -5.75 8.90 -36.28
C CYS A 68 -6.65 9.51 -35.19
N GLY A 69 -6.09 10.25 -34.23
CA GLY A 69 -6.84 10.89 -33.14
C GLY A 69 -7.29 9.96 -32.00
N ILE A 70 -7.11 8.63 -32.12
CA ILE A 70 -7.50 7.67 -31.07
C ILE A 70 -6.62 7.82 -29.83
N ALA A 71 -7.21 7.67 -28.64
CA ALA A 71 -6.47 7.68 -27.38
C ALA A 71 -5.45 6.53 -27.32
N LEU A 72 -4.17 6.86 -27.19
CA LEU A 72 -3.11 5.90 -26.89
C LEU A 72 -3.18 5.53 -25.42
N ALA A 73 -2.96 4.24 -25.12
CA ALA A 73 -2.78 3.80 -23.75
C ALA A 73 -1.53 4.48 -23.14
N PRO A 74 -1.54 4.75 -21.83
CA PRO A 74 -0.40 5.34 -21.14
C PRO A 74 0.84 4.44 -21.30
N GLY A 75 1.92 5.00 -21.86
CA GLY A 75 3.15 4.26 -22.17
C GLY A 75 3.13 3.40 -23.44
N ALA A 76 2.07 3.45 -24.24
CA ALA A 76 2.04 2.77 -25.54
C ALA A 76 3.08 3.39 -26.49
N ARG A 77 3.95 2.55 -27.07
CA ARG A 77 4.99 2.97 -28.03
C ARG A 77 4.45 3.22 -29.44
N PHE A 78 3.28 2.65 -29.74
CA PHE A 78 2.61 2.71 -31.03
C PHE A 78 1.09 2.71 -30.83
N CYS A 79 0.38 3.31 -31.78
CA CYS A 79 -1.08 3.30 -31.80
C CYS A 79 -1.60 1.91 -32.19
N VAL A 80 -2.48 1.33 -31.36
CA VAL A 80 -3.12 0.03 -31.65
C VAL A 80 -4.00 0.07 -32.89
N SER A 81 -4.51 1.25 -33.26
CA SER A 81 -5.46 1.37 -34.36
C SER A 81 -4.80 1.65 -35.71
N CYS A 82 -3.68 2.38 -35.75
CA CYS A 82 -3.05 2.80 -37.00
C CYS A 82 -1.55 2.44 -37.10
N GLY A 83 -0.95 1.89 -36.04
CA GLY A 83 0.46 1.48 -36.02
C GLY A 83 1.47 2.63 -35.92
N SER A 84 1.04 3.89 -35.88
CA SER A 84 1.95 5.04 -35.81
C SER A 84 2.68 5.11 -34.46
N PRO A 85 3.96 5.51 -34.43
CA PRO A 85 4.71 5.65 -33.19
C PRO A 85 4.13 6.75 -32.31
N SER A 86 4.28 6.61 -31.00
CA SER A 86 3.78 7.54 -29.98
C SER A 86 4.65 8.81 -29.81
N THR A 87 5.46 9.14 -30.81
CA THR A 87 6.43 10.25 -30.79
C THR A 87 5.75 11.60 -30.94
#